data_AF-A0A7K7B980-F1
#
_entry.id   AF-A0A7K7B980-F1
#
_cell.length_a   1.000
_cell.length_b   1.000
_cell.length_c   1.000
_cell.angle_alpha   90.00
_cell.angle_beta   90.00
_cell.angle_gamma   90.00
#
_symmetry.space_group_name_H-M   'P 1'
#
loop_
_entity.id
_entity.type
_entity.pdbx_description
1 polymer ?
#
loop_
_entity_poly.entity_id
_entity_poly.type
_entity_poly.pdbx_seq_one_letter_code
_entity_poly.pdbx_strand_id
1 'polypeptide(L)' 'QALLNLLGRTLPEISFSSAGFSISRGTPEDCQSRGGFCSSGSCPLGITRIGLCSVKEFCCR' A
#
# COMPACT_ATOMS: atom_id res chain seq x y z
N GLN A 1 -43.57 -13.06 -11.74
CA GLN A 1 -42.15 -12.68 -11.52
C GLN A 1 -42.06 -12.10 -10.11
N ALA A 2 -41.72 -12.93 -9.12
CA ALA A 2 -41.63 -12.52 -7.72
C ALA A 2 -40.32 -13.04 -7.16
N LEU A 3 -39.46 -12.11 -6.69
CA LEU A 3 -38.25 -12.26 -5.84
C LEU A 3 -37.22 -11.18 -6.30
N LEU A 4 -36.68 -10.23 -5.54
CA LEU A 4 -36.86 -9.75 -4.16
C LEU A 4 -36.41 -8.28 -4.19
N ASN A 5 -37.27 -7.34 -3.76
CA ASN A 5 -36.80 -6.07 -3.22
C ASN A 5 -36.52 -6.30 -1.73
N LEU A 6 -35.25 -6.53 -1.38
CA LEU A 6 -34.81 -6.64 0.01
C LEU A 6 -33.62 -5.71 0.26
N LEU A 7 -33.96 -4.58 0.87
CA LEU A 7 -33.21 -3.89 1.93
C LEU A 7 -31.83 -4.49 2.25
N GLY A 8 -30.78 -3.88 1.69
CA GLY A 8 -29.41 -4.08 2.12
C GLY A 8 -28.71 -2.72 2.23
N ARG A 9 -28.89 -2.04 3.37
CA ARG A 9 -28.02 -0.93 3.79
C ARG A 9 -26.62 -1.50 4.04
N THR A 10 -25.88 -1.81 2.99
CA THR A 10 -24.49 -2.24 3.12
C THR A 10 -23.66 -0.98 3.31
N LEU A 11 -22.87 -0.98 4.37
CA LEU A 11 -22.03 0.10 4.88
C LEU A 11 -21.27 0.83 3.74
N PRO A 12 -20.86 2.10 3.91
CA PRO A 12 -19.80 2.63 3.07
C PRO A 12 -18.67 1.59 3.11
N GLU A 13 -18.20 1.15 1.95
CA GLU A 13 -17.01 0.33 1.84
C GLU A 13 -15.90 1.14 2.51
N ILE A 14 -15.71 0.91 3.80
CA ILE A 14 -14.55 1.42 4.50
C ILE A 14 -13.46 0.58 3.90
N SER A 15 -12.87 1.08 2.82
CA SER A 15 -11.58 0.68 2.35
C SER A 15 -10.61 1.11 3.45
N PHE A 16 -10.65 0.37 4.56
CA PHE A 16 -9.50 0.21 5.42
C PHE A 16 -8.48 -0.46 4.51
N SER A 17 -7.74 0.36 3.76
CA SER A 17 -6.31 0.12 3.65
C SER A 17 -5.80 0.15 5.09
N SER A 18 -5.95 -0.99 5.77
CA SER A 18 -4.82 -1.51 6.49
C SER A 18 -3.69 -1.39 5.47
N ALA A 19 -2.80 -0.44 5.68
CA ALA A 19 -1.45 -0.52 5.14
C ALA A 19 -0.82 -1.73 5.85
N GLY A 20 -1.38 -2.91 5.57
CA GLY A 20 -0.75 -4.19 5.74
C GLY A 20 0.54 -4.01 5.00
N PHE A 21 1.59 -3.97 5.78
CA PHE A 21 2.96 -3.80 5.38
C PHE A 21 3.35 -5.01 4.53
N SER A 22 2.76 -5.12 3.34
CA SER A 22 3.13 -6.11 2.36
C SER A 22 4.42 -5.56 1.78
N ILE A 23 5.54 -6.16 2.17
CA ILE A 23 6.84 -5.90 1.55
C ILE A 23 6.76 -6.47 0.13
N SER A 24 5.96 -5.84 -0.74
CA SER A 24 6.00 -6.10 -2.16
C SER A 24 7.35 -5.63 -2.66
N ARG A 25 8.09 -6.55 -3.27
CA ARG A 25 9.24 -6.20 -4.10
C ARG A 25 8.67 -5.48 -5.32
N GLY A 26 8.79 -4.16 -5.34
CA GLY A 26 8.38 -3.32 -6.45
C GLY A 26 9.60 -2.84 -7.23
N THR A 27 9.39 -2.39 -8.46
CA THR A 27 10.39 -1.57 -9.15
C THR A 27 10.50 -0.21 -8.46
N PRO A 28 11.59 0.55 -8.66
CA PRO A 28 11.66 1.94 -8.19
C PRO A 28 10.49 2.81 -8.69
N GLU A 29 9.91 2.48 -9.85
CA GLU A 29 8.74 3.16 -10.41
C GLU A 29 7.46 2.89 -9.60
N ASP A 30 7.27 1.66 -9.09
CA ASP A 30 6.18 1.33 -8.18
C ASP A 30 6.31 2.12 -6.86
N CYS A 31 7.53 2.18 -6.31
CA CYS A 31 7.79 2.94 -5.09
C CYS A 31 7.42 4.43 -5.25
N GLN A 32 7.82 5.04 -6.35
CA GLN A 32 7.50 6.43 -6.69
C GLN A 32 6.00 6.63 -6.94
N SER A 33 5.34 5.71 -7.63
CA SER A 33 3.89 5.77 -7.88
C SER A 33 3.06 5.69 -6.60
N ARG A 34 3.60 5.04 -5.55
CA ARG A 34 3.03 4.98 -4.20
C ARG A 34 3.36 6.20 -3.33
N GLY A 35 4.04 7.20 -3.89
CA GLY A 35 4.49 8.41 -3.19
C GLY A 35 5.69 8.20 -2.27
N GLY A 36 6.46 7.13 -2.47
CA GLY A 36 7.71 6.86 -1.76
C GLY A 36 8.95 7.17 -2.59
N PHE A 37 10.12 6.92 -2.01
CA PHE A 37 11.42 7.03 -2.67
C PHE A 37 12.31 5.83 -2.32
N CYS A 38 13.27 5.51 -3.19
CA CYS A 38 14.24 4.46 -2.94
C CYS A 38 15.43 5.02 -2.15
N SER A 39 15.79 4.36 -1.05
CA SER A 39 16.94 4.72 -0.22
C SER A 39 17.88 3.52 -0.06
N SER A 40 19.17 3.76 -0.27
CA SER A 40 20.20 2.74 -0.08
C SER A 40 20.42 2.46 1.40
N GLY A 41 20.39 1.18 1.80
CA GLY A 41 20.77 0.73 3.14
C GLY A 41 19.75 0.96 4.26
N SER A 42 19.08 2.11 4.33
CA SER A 42 18.04 2.40 5.34
C SER A 42 17.17 3.59 4.94
N CYS A 43 15.97 3.71 5.53
CA CYS A 43 15.15 4.91 5.43
C CYS A 43 15.63 5.98 6.43
N PRO A 44 15.57 7.27 6.07
CA PRO A 44 15.95 8.36 6.98
C PRO A 44 14.99 8.47 8.18
N LEU A 45 15.41 9.21 9.21
CA LEU A 45 14.62 9.40 10.42
C LEU A 45 13.26 10.06 10.10
N GLY A 46 12.20 9.53 10.71
CA GLY A 46 10.83 10.00 10.47
C GLY A 46 10.17 9.43 9.20
N ILE A 47 10.86 8.57 8.45
CA ILE A 47 10.33 7.89 7.26
C ILE A 47 10.30 6.38 7.49
N THR A 48 9.21 5.74 7.10
CA THR A 48 9.01 4.30 7.30
C THR A 48 9.39 3.53 6.03
N ARG A 49 10.08 2.40 6.18
CA ARG A 49 10.29 1.46 5.08
C ARG A 49 8.94 0.88 4.70
N ILE A 50 8.50 0.91 3.45
CA ILE A 50 7.22 0.32 2.99
C ILE A 50 7.40 -0.77 1.93
N GLY A 51 8.65 -1.12 1.60
CA GLY A 51 8.96 -2.12 0.58
C GLY A 51 10.45 -2.21 0.26
N LEU A 52 10.75 -2.76 -0.92
CA LEU A 52 12.09 -2.86 -1.50
C LEU A 52 12.03 -2.37 -2.95
N CYS A 53 12.99 -1.54 -3.35
CA CYS A 53 13.21 -1.20 -4.76
C CYS A 53 14.23 -2.17 -5.41
N SER A 54 15.22 -2.61 -4.63
CA SER A 54 16.31 -3.51 -5.05
C SER A 54 16.80 -4.34 -3.85
N VAL A 55 17.77 -5.24 -4.06
CA VAL A 55 18.38 -6.04 -2.98
C VAL A 55 19.01 -5.16 -1.87
N LYS A 56 19.56 -4.00 -2.24
CA LYS A 56 20.22 -3.06 -1.31
C LYS A 56 19.45 -1.76 -1.07
N GLU A 57 18.26 -1.62 -1.68
CA GLU A 57 17.49 -0.38 -1.65
C GLU A 57 16.08 -0.62 -1.12
N PHE A 58 15.70 0.20 -0.16
CA PHE A 58 14.42 0.16 0.50
C PHE A 58 13.50 1.20 -0.08
N CYS A 59 12.23 0.85 -0.27
CA CYS A 59 11.21 1.84 -0.58
C CYS A 59 10.76 2.50 0.73
N CYS A 60 10.85 3.83 0.81
CA CYS A 60 10.66 4.64 2.01
C CYS A 60 9.52 5.65 1.80
N ARG A 61 8.63 5.80 2.79
CA ARG A 61 7.51 6.76 2.80
C ARG A 61 7.15 7.21 4.22
#